data_AF-A0A8T4JKS7-F1
#
_entry.id   AF-A0A8T4JKS7-F1
#
_cell.length_a   1.000
_cell.length_b   1.000
_cell.length_c   1.000
_cell.angle_alpha   90.00
_cell.angle_beta   90.00
_cell.angle_gamma   90.00
#
_symmetry.space_group_name_H-M   'P 1'
#
loop_
_entity.id
_entity.type
_entity.pdbx_description
1 polymer ?
#
loop_
_entity_poly.entity_id
_entity_poly.type
_entity_poly.pdbx_seq_one_letter_code
_entity_poly.pdbx_strand_id
1 'polypeptide(L)'
;MTKRDTNNKKESYLILIRYIIIILIIISLPIIYTILSPLTIYPVYFTLDTIYSDVTIENNLITISPLTKIEIVPACIAGSAYLLLLILILSIKMNLKKRIKLIISSILMLL
;
A
#
# COMPACT_ATOMS: atom_id res chain seq x y z
N MET A 1 23.80 7.13 -40.96
CA MET A 1 23.96 7.97 -39.75
C MET A 1 22.55 8.30 -39.21
N THR A 2 21.83 7.29 -38.70
CA THR A 2 20.35 7.37 -38.48
C THR A 2 19.88 6.47 -37.32
N LYS A 3 20.73 6.21 -36.34
CA LYS A 3 20.41 5.35 -35.17
C LYS A 3 20.34 6.10 -33.84
N ARG A 4 20.64 7.42 -33.81
CA ARG A 4 20.64 8.24 -32.58
C ARG A 4 19.25 8.81 -32.23
N ASP A 5 18.45 9.24 -33.21
CA ASP A 5 17.17 9.92 -32.94
C ASP A 5 16.03 9.02 -32.42
N THR A 6 16.04 7.73 -32.75
CA THR A 6 15.01 6.80 -32.24
C THR A 6 15.20 6.48 -30.76
N ASN A 7 16.39 6.72 -30.20
CA ASN A 7 16.67 6.46 -28.79
C ASN A 7 16.08 7.56 -27.88
N ASN A 8 16.15 8.83 -28.30
CA ASN A 8 15.58 9.95 -27.56
C ASN A 8 14.05 9.89 -27.44
N LYS A 9 13.35 9.47 -28.51
CA LYS A 9 11.90 9.25 -28.46
C LYS A 9 11.53 8.09 -27.52
N LYS A 10 12.32 7.01 -27.51
CA LYS A 10 12.10 5.86 -26.62
C LYS A 10 12.30 6.22 -25.15
N GLU A 11 13.35 6.97 -24.81
CA GLU A 11 13.57 7.44 -23.43
C GLU A 11 12.49 8.42 -22.98
N SER A 12 12.08 9.35 -23.83
CA SER A 12 10.99 10.30 -23.53
C SER A 12 9.67 9.57 -23.26
N TYR A 13 9.36 8.54 -24.05
CA TYR A 13 8.15 7.73 -23.86
C TYR A 13 8.20 6.91 -22.56
N LEU A 14 9.38 6.41 -22.19
CA LEU A 14 9.60 5.62 -20.98
C LEU A 14 9.38 6.47 -19.71
N ILE A 15 9.75 7.76 -19.76
CA ILE A 15 9.52 8.72 -18.68
C ILE A 15 8.01 9.06 -18.57
N LEU A 16 7.34 9.28 -19.70
CA LEU A 16 5.89 9.55 -19.73
C LEU A 16 5.07 8.37 -19.19
N ILE A 17 5.41 7.15 -19.60
CA ILE A 17 4.68 5.95 -19.14
C ILE A 17 4.84 5.74 -17.63
N ARG A 18 6.01 6.09 -17.08
CA ARG A 18 6.28 6.03 -15.64
C ARG A 18 5.38 7.00 -14.86
N TYR A 19 5.18 8.21 -15.38
CA TYR A 19 4.30 9.21 -14.79
C TYR A 19 2.82 8.81 -14.86
N ILE A 20 2.37 8.25 -15.99
CA ILE A 20 1.01 7.74 -16.14
C ILE A 20 0.73 6.61 -15.13
N ILE A 21 1.68 5.69 -14.94
CA ILE A 21 1.58 4.61 -13.96
C ILE A 21 1.45 5.16 -12.53
N ILE A 22 2.18 6.23 -12.19
CA ILE A 22 2.07 6.89 -10.87
C ILE A 22 0.70 7.55 -10.69
N ILE A 23 0.18 8.24 -11.71
CA ILE A 23 -1.18 8.83 -11.63
C ILE A 23 -2.24 7.75 -11.43
N LEU A 24 -2.11 6.61 -12.12
CA LEU A 24 -3.02 5.48 -12.02
C LEU A 24 -2.88 4.75 -10.68
N ILE A 25 -1.73 4.82 -10.02
CA ILE A 25 -1.58 4.29 -8.68
C ILE A 25 -2.31 5.15 -7.65
N ILE A 26 -2.29 6.47 -7.84
CA ILE A 26 -2.96 7.43 -6.94
C ILE A 26 -4.48 7.27 -7.05
N ILE A 27 -5.02 7.02 -8.24
CA ILE A 27 -6.47 6.78 -8.36
C ILE A 27 -6.92 5.47 -7.69
N SER A 28 -5.98 4.56 -7.41
CA SER A 28 -6.24 3.26 -6.79
C SER A 28 -6.27 3.30 -5.25
N LEU A 29 -5.92 4.42 -4.60
CA LEU A 29 -6.03 4.57 -3.13
C LEU A 29 -7.39 4.11 -2.54
N PRO A 30 -8.55 4.52 -3.09
CA PRO A 30 -9.84 4.08 -2.55
C PRO A 30 -10.05 2.57 -2.70
N ILE A 31 -9.50 1.93 -3.74
CA ILE A 31 -9.60 0.46 -3.87
C ILE A 31 -8.79 -0.23 -2.77
N ILE A 32 -7.59 0.29 -2.49
CA ILE A 32 -6.72 -0.21 -1.43
C ILE A 32 -7.43 -0.04 -0.09
N TYR A 33 -8.09 1.09 0.16
CA TYR A 33 -8.88 1.33 1.37
C TYR A 33 -9.97 0.29 1.58
N THR A 34 -10.75 -0.03 0.54
CA THR A 34 -11.86 -1.01 0.65
C THR A 34 -11.40 -2.44 0.93
N ILE A 35 -10.22 -2.84 0.43
CA ILE A 35 -9.66 -4.18 0.68
C ILE A 35 -8.93 -4.23 2.02
N LEU A 36 -8.11 -3.21 2.32
CA LEU A 36 -7.17 -3.27 3.43
C LEU A 36 -7.83 -2.94 4.77
N SER A 37 -8.87 -2.09 4.80
CA SER A 37 -9.58 -1.76 6.03
C SER A 37 -10.26 -2.96 6.70
N PRO A 38 -11.09 -3.78 6.02
CA PRO A 38 -11.64 -4.96 6.66
C PRO A 38 -10.53 -5.96 7.00
N LEU A 39 -9.51 -6.07 6.14
CA LEU A 39 -8.41 -7.01 6.36
C LEU A 39 -7.53 -6.63 7.55
N THR A 40 -7.46 -5.37 7.98
CA THR A 40 -6.73 -4.98 9.20
C THR A 40 -7.63 -4.98 10.44
N ILE A 41 -8.89 -4.55 10.32
CA ILE A 41 -9.81 -4.48 11.46
C ILE A 41 -10.14 -5.88 12.00
N TYR A 42 -10.47 -6.84 11.12
CA TYR A 42 -10.87 -8.18 11.55
C TYR A 42 -9.79 -8.98 12.29
N PRO A 43 -8.53 -9.09 11.83
CA PRO A 43 -7.52 -9.82 12.57
C PRO A 43 -7.14 -9.12 13.88
N VAL A 44 -7.12 -7.78 13.90
CA VAL A 44 -6.86 -7.02 15.13
C VAL A 44 -7.99 -7.25 16.14
N TYR A 45 -9.25 -7.18 15.70
CA TYR A 45 -10.41 -7.50 16.54
C TYR A 45 -10.35 -8.92 17.06
N PHE A 46 -10.12 -9.92 16.20
CA PHE A 46 -10.02 -11.32 16.61
C PHE A 46 -8.91 -11.55 17.64
N THR A 47 -7.76 -10.91 17.45
CA THR A 47 -6.64 -10.99 18.41
C THR A 47 -6.99 -10.33 19.75
N LEU A 48 -7.74 -9.23 19.73
CA LEU A 48 -8.15 -8.54 20.95
C LEU A 48 -9.29 -9.28 21.68
N ASP A 49 -10.25 -9.83 20.95
CA ASP A 49 -11.37 -10.62 21.48
C ASP A 49 -10.89 -11.92 22.17
N THR A 50 -9.82 -12.53 21.65
CA THR A 50 -9.21 -13.71 22.28
C THR A 50 -8.46 -13.40 23.58
N ILE A 51 -8.04 -12.15 23.80
CA ILE A 51 -7.25 -11.72 24.97
C ILE A 51 -8.12 -10.99 26.01
N TYR A 52 -9.14 -10.25 25.57
CA TYR A 52 -9.99 -9.41 26.40
C TYR A 52 -11.46 -9.76 26.19
N SER A 53 -12.22 -9.94 27.28
CA SER A 53 -13.60 -10.45 27.23
C SER A 53 -14.68 -9.43 26.85
N ASP A 54 -14.38 -8.13 26.84
CA ASP A 54 -15.32 -7.04 26.51
C ASP A 54 -14.69 -6.11 25.47
N VAL A 55 -14.62 -6.57 24.22
CA VAL A 55 -14.14 -5.77 23.08
C VAL A 55 -15.33 -5.35 22.23
N THR A 56 -15.58 -4.04 22.15
CA THR A 56 -16.60 -3.47 21.28
C THR A 56 -15.95 -2.65 20.18
N ILE A 57 -16.39 -2.88 18.93
CA ILE A 57 -15.98 -2.07 17.78
C ILE A 57 -17.08 -1.05 17.49
N GLU A 58 -16.75 0.23 17.60
CA GLU A 58 -17.56 1.30 17.01
C GLU A 58 -16.77 1.97 15.90
N ASN A 59 -17.08 1.59 14.66
CA ASN A 59 -16.48 2.08 13.41
C ASN A 59 -14.96 1.92 13.33
N ASN A 60 -14.23 2.80 14.01
CA ASN A 60 -12.79 2.96 13.98
C ASN A 60 -12.17 2.98 15.38
N LEU A 61 -13.00 2.78 16.42
CA LEU A 61 -12.60 2.71 17.82
C LEU A 61 -12.82 1.29 18.33
N ILE A 62 -11.76 0.70 18.86
CA ILE A 62 -11.83 -0.53 19.63
C ILE A 62 -11.81 -0.13 21.11
N THR A 63 -12.89 -0.41 21.81
CA THR A 63 -12.99 -0.17 23.25
C THR A 63 -12.79 -1.49 23.98
N ILE A 64 -11.73 -1.56 24.79
CA ILE A 64 -11.42 -2.70 25.66
C ILE A 64 -11.74 -2.23 27.07
N SER A 65 -12.88 -2.64 27.64
CA SER A 65 -13.35 -2.12 28.93
C SER A 65 -13.55 -0.58 28.95
N PRO A 66 -14.26 0.02 29.93
CA PRO A 66 -14.62 1.44 29.90
C PRO A 66 -13.43 2.44 29.98
N LEU A 67 -12.19 1.94 30.12
CA LEU A 67 -11.00 2.75 30.40
C LEU A 67 -9.98 2.81 29.24
N THR A 68 -10.00 1.86 28.30
CA THR A 68 -9.01 1.80 27.21
C THR A 68 -9.65 1.87 25.84
N LYS A 69 -9.35 2.96 25.13
CA LYS A 69 -9.81 3.26 23.77
C LYS A 69 -8.62 3.18 22.82
N ILE A 70 -8.72 2.33 21.81
CA ILE A 70 -7.71 2.20 20.75
C ILE A 70 -8.35 2.71 19.46
N GLU A 71 -7.84 3.82 18.95
CA GLU A 71 -8.27 4.37 17.66
C GLU A 71 -7.43 3.74 16.55
N ILE A 72 -8.10 3.13 15.55
CA ILE A 72 -7.43 2.54 14.40
C ILE A 72 -6.97 3.67 13.49
N VAL A 73 -5.68 3.67 13.12
CA VAL A 73 -5.14 4.66 12.20
C VAL A 73 -5.93 4.61 10.88
N PRO A 74 -6.39 5.76 10.35
CA PRO A 74 -7.10 5.80 9.08
C PRO A 74 -6.33 5.06 7.98
N ALA A 75 -7.01 4.13 7.29
CA ALA A 75 -6.38 3.31 6.25
C ALA A 75 -5.82 4.14 5.06
N CYS A 76 -6.23 5.40 4.91
CA CYS A 76 -5.64 6.36 3.98
C CYS A 76 -4.13 6.62 4.26
N ILE A 77 -3.76 6.71 5.54
CA ILE A 77 -2.38 6.99 5.96
C ILE A 77 -1.51 5.75 5.73
N ALA A 78 -2.04 4.57 6.05
CA ALA A 78 -1.38 3.29 5.74
C ALA A 78 -1.22 3.09 4.22
N GLY A 79 -2.27 3.33 3.43
CA GLY A 79 -2.23 3.22 1.97
C GLY A 79 -1.19 4.14 1.33
N SER A 80 -1.03 5.36 1.86
CA SER A 80 -0.02 6.31 1.40
C SER A 80 1.41 5.78 1.61
N ALA A 81 1.68 5.09 2.73
CA ALA A 81 2.97 4.46 2.99
C ALA A 81 3.29 3.34 1.99
N TYR A 82 2.31 2.48 1.68
CA TYR A 82 2.46 1.44 0.65
C TYR A 82 2.74 2.03 -0.74
N LEU A 83 2.09 3.14 -1.08
CA LEU A 83 2.32 3.83 -2.34
C LEU A 83 3.70 4.45 -2.43
N LEU A 84 4.18 5.09 -1.36
CA LEU A 84 5.57 5.58 -1.31
C LEU A 84 6.57 4.44 -1.51
N LEU A 85 6.34 3.30 -0.87
CA LEU A 85 7.18 2.10 -1.02
C LEU A 85 7.15 1.60 -2.48
N LEU A 86 5.96 1.51 -3.09
CA LEU A 86 5.82 1.12 -4.49
C LEU A 86 6.51 2.10 -5.45
N ILE A 87 6.35 3.42 -5.22
CA ILE A 87 7.00 4.47 -6.00
C ILE A 87 8.52 4.36 -5.87
N LEU A 88 9.04 4.08 -4.67
CA LEU A 88 10.47 3.89 -4.44
C LEU A 88 11.02 2.67 -5.22
N ILE A 89 10.30 1.53 -5.17
CA ILE A 89 10.63 0.33 -5.97
C ILE A 89 10.52 0.63 -7.47
N LEU A 90 9.57 1.48 -7.87
CA LEU A 90 9.41 1.91 -9.25
C LEU A 90 10.53 2.86 -9.69
N SER A 91 11.08 3.65 -8.75
CA SER A 91 12.14 4.64 -8.96
C SER A 91 13.52 4.01 -9.18
N ILE A 92 13.78 2.88 -8.53
CA ILE A 92 15.07 2.18 -8.61
C ILE A 92 15.21 1.42 -9.94
N LYS A 93 16.38 1.58 -10.59
CA LYS A 93 16.73 0.86 -11.82
C LYS A 93 17.19 -0.56 -11.47
N MET A 94 16.26 -1.51 -11.47
CA MET A 94 16.52 -2.93 -11.15
C MET A 94 15.89 -3.88 -12.17
N ASN A 95 16.46 -5.09 -12.33
CA ASN A 95 15.90 -6.14 -13.18
C ASN A 95 14.46 -6.50 -12.77
N LEU A 96 13.56 -6.63 -13.77
CA LEU A 96 12.12 -6.87 -13.57
C LEU A 96 11.81 -8.06 -12.64
N LYS A 97 12.60 -9.15 -12.74
CA LYS A 97 12.45 -10.34 -11.87
C LYS A 97 12.71 -10.01 -10.39
N LYS A 98 13.73 -9.21 -10.10
CA LYS A 98 14.04 -8.78 -8.72
C LYS A 98 12.99 -7.81 -8.21
N ARG A 99 12.42 -6.98 -9.09
CA ARG A 99 11.37 -6.01 -8.71
C ARG A 99 10.11 -6.71 -8.19
N ILE A 100 9.64 -7.72 -8.92
CA ILE A 100 8.46 -8.51 -8.53
C ILE A 100 8.72 -9.26 -7.22
N LYS A 101 9.90 -9.88 -7.08
CA LYS A 101 10.29 -10.57 -5.84
C LYS A 101 10.28 -9.62 -4.63
N LEU A 102 10.73 -8.38 -4.81
CA LEU A 102 10.79 -7.39 -3.74
C LEU A 102 9.41 -6.87 -3.36
N ILE A 103 8.53 -6.60 -4.34
CA ILE A 103 7.12 -6.22 -4.08
C ILE A 103 6.40 -7.32 -3.30
N ILE A 104 6.54 -8.58 -3.75
CA ILE A 104 5.92 -9.73 -3.08
C ILE A 104 6.47 -9.91 -1.66
N SER A 105 7.79 -9.79 -1.48
CA SER A 105 8.41 -9.88 -0.16
C SER A 105 7.96 -8.78 0.78
N SER A 106 7.79 -7.54 0.30
CA SER A 106 7.31 -6.43 1.11
C SER A 106 5.86 -6.63 1.56
N ILE A 107 5.00 -7.15 0.67
CA ILE A 107 3.60 -7.44 1.01
C ILE A 107 3.53 -8.58 2.03
N LEU A 108 4.33 -9.63 1.86
CA LEU A 108 4.34 -10.79 2.78
C LEU A 108 4.87 -10.45 4.17
N MET A 109 5.75 -9.47 4.31
CA MET A 109 6.32 -9.06 5.60
C MET A 109 5.43 -8.05 6.35
N LEU A 110 4.49 -7.42 5.65
CA LEU A 110 3.54 -6.47 6.20
C LEU A 110 2.16 -7.09 6.51
N LEU A 111 1.86 -8.24 5.91
CA LEU A 111 0.73 -9.11 6.25
C LEU A 111 1.08 -9.95 7.49
#